data_AF-A0A0C3DGJ0-F1
#
_entry.id   AF-A0A0C3DGJ0-F1
#
_cell.length_a   1.000
_cell.length_b   1.000
_cell.length_c   1.000
_cell.angle_alpha   90.00
_cell.angle_beta   90.00
_cell.angle_gamma   90.00
#
_symmetry.space_group_name_H-M   'P 1'
#
loop_
_entity.id
_entity.type
_entity.pdbx_description
1 polymer ?
#
loop_
_entity_poly.entity_id
_entity_poly.type
_entity_poly.pdbx_seq_one_letter_code
_entity_poly.pdbx_strand_id
1 'polypeptide(L)'
;MEFSYAPNGIKLGDYGHFMDSAFCCEGNLFAEFSSLPFKVNITPKQHKISERGGRQRESGVVMVYHSGSFTELYKPLGLSLPSNDDFKSLLASLSTRFINRYLITKVIQCPLIPCGPDSSTAYWCNIAKPFVWHRIEDTGSVVGGVERRSAG
;
A
#
# COMPACT_ATOMS: atom_id res chain seq x y z
N MET A 1 -8.48 1.35 -8.38
CA MET A 1 -7.43 1.79 -7.44
C MET A 1 -6.79 2.99 -8.08
N GLU A 2 -6.83 4.14 -7.39
CA GLU A 2 -6.31 5.40 -7.91
C GLU A 2 -4.88 5.58 -7.40
N PHE A 3 -3.98 5.93 -8.31
CA PHE A 3 -2.58 6.19 -8.01
C PHE A 3 -2.30 7.65 -8.34
N SER A 4 -1.60 8.33 -7.44
CA SER A 4 -1.13 9.69 -7.68
C SER A 4 0.32 9.62 -8.15
N TYR A 5 0.66 10.46 -9.13
CA TYR A 5 2.05 10.68 -9.52
C TYR A 5 2.81 11.23 -8.30
N ALA A 6 3.93 10.60 -7.98
CA ALA A 6 4.73 10.93 -6.81
C ALA A 6 6.06 11.54 -7.28
N PRO A 7 6.11 12.85 -7.54
CA PRO A 7 7.38 13.52 -7.75
C PRO A 7 8.17 13.44 -6.43
N ASN A 8 9.46 13.13 -6.52
CA ASN A 8 10.44 13.25 -5.42
C ASN A 8 10.51 12.09 -4.41
N GLY A 9 11.01 10.93 -4.84
CA GLY A 9 11.66 9.99 -3.92
C GLY A 9 10.76 9.40 -2.82
N ILE A 10 9.44 9.52 -2.96
CA ILE A 10 8.45 8.93 -2.05
C ILE A 10 8.61 7.42 -2.09
N LYS A 11 8.79 6.84 -0.91
CA LYS A 11 9.03 5.41 -0.71
C LYS A 11 7.83 4.77 -0.03
N LEU A 12 7.76 3.45 -0.19
CA LEU A 12 6.82 2.64 0.57
C LEU A 12 7.05 2.87 2.07
N GLY A 13 5.98 3.04 2.83
CA GLY A 13 6.05 3.26 4.27
C GLY A 13 6.36 4.70 4.68
N ASP A 14 6.57 5.63 3.73
CA ASP A 14 6.65 7.05 4.06
C ASP A 14 5.31 7.53 4.66
N TYR A 15 5.39 8.44 5.62
CA TYR A 15 4.23 9.07 6.21
C TYR A 15 4.44 10.58 6.38
N GLY A 16 3.35 11.34 6.44
CA GLY A 16 3.42 12.80 6.55
C GLY A 16 2.08 13.47 6.33
N HIS A 17 2.05 14.73 5.90
CA HIS A 17 0.81 15.47 5.63
C HIS A 17 0.82 16.10 4.24
N PHE A 18 -0.34 16.55 3.78
CA PHE A 18 -0.43 17.36 2.57
C PHE A 18 -0.46 18.84 2.93
N MET A 19 0.37 19.62 2.24
CA MET A 19 0.37 21.07 2.26
C MET A 19 0.19 21.55 0.81
N ASP A 20 -0.90 22.26 0.53
CA ASP A 20 -1.22 22.79 -0.81
C ASP A 20 -1.04 21.79 -1.95
N SER A 21 -1.59 20.57 -1.79
CA SER A 21 -1.50 19.41 -2.69
C SER A 21 -0.14 18.69 -2.78
N ALA A 22 0.91 19.23 -2.15
CA ALA A 22 2.21 18.56 -2.03
C ALA A 22 2.25 17.66 -0.79
N PHE A 23 2.72 16.41 -0.95
CA PHE A 23 2.97 15.52 0.18
C PHE A 23 4.30 15.87 0.85
N CYS A 24 4.25 16.28 2.11
CA CYS A 24 5.41 16.55 2.94
C CYS A 24 5.73 15.30 3.76
N CYS A 25 6.78 14.57 3.37
CA CYS A 25 7.26 13.39 4.09
C CYS A 25 7.89 13.80 5.43
N GLU A 26 7.40 13.22 6.52
CA GLU A 26 7.93 13.44 7.89
C GLU A 26 8.80 12.29 8.38
N GLY A 27 8.62 11.10 7.82
CA GLY A 27 9.38 9.92 8.20
C GLY A 27 8.97 8.67 7.41
N ASN A 28 9.60 7.55 7.75
CA ASN A 28 9.34 6.26 7.11
C ASN A 28 9.19 5.15 8.16
N LEU A 29 8.14 4.33 8.01
CA LEU A 29 7.85 3.21 8.90
C LEU A 29 9.02 2.25 9.05
N PHE A 30 9.68 1.87 7.96
CA PHE A 30 10.78 0.91 8.00
C PHE A 30 12.00 1.45 8.75
N ALA A 31 12.24 2.77 8.67
CA ALA A 31 13.27 3.43 9.45
C ALA A 31 12.94 3.42 10.96
N GLU A 32 11.69 3.70 11.34
CA GLU A 32 11.25 3.59 12.73
C GLU A 32 11.32 2.15 13.27
N PHE A 33 10.93 1.16 12.48
CA PHE A 33 11.02 -0.24 12.89
C PHE A 33 12.44 -0.72 13.10
N SER A 34 13.40 -0.20 12.33
CA SER A 34 14.82 -0.54 12.50
C SER A 34 15.36 -0.12 13.86
N SER A 35 14.72 0.85 14.52
CA SER A 35 15.04 1.30 15.89
C SER A 35 14.26 0.57 16.99
N LEU A 36 13.24 -0.20 16.63
CA LEU A 36 12.42 -0.93 17.59
C LEU A 36 13.02 -2.33 17.83
N PRO A 37 12.94 -2.87 19.05
CA PRO A 37 13.45 -4.20 19.38
C PRO A 37 12.60 -5.36 18.80
N PHE A 38 11.58 -5.04 17.98
CA PHE A 38 10.62 -6.02 17.49
C PHE A 38 11.10 -6.70 16.20
N LYS A 39 11.19 -8.02 16.24
CA LYS A 39 11.54 -8.87 15.09
C LYS A 39 10.32 -9.17 14.22
N VAL A 40 9.60 -8.13 13.77
CA VAL A 40 8.47 -8.31 12.86
C VAL A 40 8.99 -8.46 11.44
N ASN A 41 8.45 -9.42 10.68
CA ASN A 41 8.71 -9.49 9.25
C ASN A 41 8.02 -8.33 8.53
N ILE A 42 8.78 -7.27 8.31
CA ILE A 42 8.38 -6.05 7.63
C ILE A 42 8.70 -6.07 6.14
N THR A 43 9.06 -7.23 5.56
CA THR A 43 9.43 -7.32 4.15
C THR A 43 8.27 -6.84 3.26
N PRO A 44 8.48 -5.83 2.40
CA PRO A 44 7.48 -5.39 1.44
C PRO A 44 6.93 -6.54 0.61
N LYS A 45 5.61 -6.55 0.38
CA LYS A 45 4.98 -7.51 -0.51
C LYS A 45 5.07 -7.03 -1.95
N GLN A 46 5.81 -7.77 -2.76
CA GLN A 46 5.83 -7.59 -4.21
C GLN A 46 4.60 -8.24 -4.84
N HIS A 47 3.92 -7.52 -5.71
CA HIS A 47 2.80 -8.03 -6.50
C HIS A 47 2.98 -7.66 -7.97
N LYS A 48 2.58 -8.59 -8.85
CA LYS A 48 2.45 -8.29 -10.28
C LYS A 48 1.25 -7.37 -10.45
N ILE A 49 1.46 -6.26 -11.13
CA ILE A 49 0.37 -5.38 -11.53
C ILE A 49 -0.16 -5.94 -12.84
N SER A 50 -1.37 -6.50 -12.80
CA SER A 50 -2.02 -7.02 -13.99
C SER A 50 -2.75 -5.90 -14.73
N GLU A 51 -2.68 -5.92 -16.05
CA GLU A 51 -3.48 -5.08 -16.93
C GLU A 51 -4.99 -5.28 -16.64
N ARG A 52 -5.71 -4.18 -16.40
CA ARG A 52 -7.17 -4.25 -16.23
C ARG A 52 -7.83 -4.05 -17.59
N GLY A 53 -8.06 -5.15 -18.31
CA GLY A 53 -8.89 -5.16 -19.52
C GLY A 53 -8.29 -5.86 -20.74
N GLY A 54 -8.57 -7.15 -20.88
CA GLY A 54 -8.99 -7.81 -22.13
C GLY A 54 -8.06 -7.94 -23.34
N ARG A 55 -7.04 -7.10 -23.53
CA ARG A 55 -6.07 -7.30 -24.62
C ARG A 55 -4.69 -7.45 -24.01
N GLN A 56 -4.21 -8.68 -23.91
CA GLN A 56 -2.79 -8.94 -23.76
C GLN A 56 -2.07 -8.19 -24.90
N ARG A 57 -1.55 -7.00 -24.63
CA ARG A 57 -0.42 -6.52 -25.42
C ARG A 57 0.73 -7.44 -25.08
N GLU A 58 1.33 -8.06 -26.09
CA GLU A 58 2.67 -8.61 -25.95
C GLU A 58 3.56 -7.52 -25.32
N SER A 59 4.40 -7.89 -24.35
CA SER A 59 5.47 -7.08 -23.74
C SER A 59 5.24 -6.36 -22.40
N GLY A 60 4.47 -6.90 -21.45
CA GLY A 60 4.61 -6.49 -20.04
C GLY A 60 4.37 -4.98 -19.76
N VAL A 61 3.58 -4.33 -20.61
CA VAL A 61 3.10 -2.97 -20.43
C VAL A 61 1.82 -3.00 -19.61
N VAL A 62 1.65 -2.06 -18.68
CA VAL A 62 0.44 -1.90 -17.88
C VAL A 62 -0.06 -0.47 -18.01
N MET A 63 -1.34 -0.32 -18.32
CA MET A 63 -1.99 0.99 -18.37
C MET A 63 -2.49 1.38 -16.97
N VAL A 64 -2.06 2.54 -16.47
CA VAL A 64 -2.56 3.12 -15.21
C VAL A 64 -3.36 4.38 -15.50
N TYR A 65 -4.58 4.41 -14.97
CA TYR A 65 -5.49 5.55 -15.08
C TYR A 65 -5.27 6.53 -13.92
N HIS A 66 -5.23 7.82 -14.23
CA HIS A 66 -5.15 8.92 -13.27
C HIS A 66 -5.91 10.12 -13.82
N SER A 67 -6.60 10.87 -12.95
CA SER A 67 -7.37 12.10 -13.20
C SER A 67 -7.62 12.49 -14.67
N GLY A 68 -8.40 11.68 -15.41
CA GLY A 68 -8.83 11.96 -16.78
C GLY A 68 -7.88 11.52 -17.91
N SER A 69 -6.79 10.83 -17.60
CA SER A 69 -5.83 10.30 -18.59
C SER A 69 -5.32 8.90 -18.20
N PHE A 70 -4.44 8.35 -19.03
CA PHE A 70 -3.76 7.09 -18.76
C PHE A 70 -2.29 7.20 -19.12
N THR A 71 -1.46 6.45 -18.40
CA THR A 71 -0.03 6.32 -18.68
C THR A 71 0.29 4.84 -18.84
N GLU A 72 1.07 4.51 -19.88
CA GLU A 72 1.61 3.17 -20.08
C GLU A 72 2.90 3.00 -19.26
N LEU A 73 2.94 1.97 -18.42
CA LEU A 73 4.08 1.61 -17.57
C LEU A 73 4.72 0.33 -18.09
N TYR A 74 6.03 0.34 -18.33
CA TYR A 74 6.75 -0.83 -18.83
C TYR A 74 7.29 -1.67 -17.66
N LYS A 75 6.85 -2.92 -17.54
CA LYS A 75 7.23 -3.89 -16.49
C LYS A 75 7.18 -3.29 -15.08
N PRO A 76 6.05 -2.70 -14.67
CA PRO A 76 5.97 -2.05 -13.38
C PRO A 76 6.07 -3.05 -12.23
N LEU A 77 6.76 -2.62 -11.18
CA LEU A 77 6.94 -3.37 -9.95
C LEU A 77 6.01 -2.82 -8.86
N GLY A 78 4.98 -3.58 -8.52
CA GLY A 78 4.07 -3.24 -7.43
C GLY A 78 4.62 -3.67 -6.08
N LEU A 79 4.78 -2.72 -5.16
CA LEU A 79 5.18 -2.96 -3.78
C LEU A 79 4.06 -2.50 -2.85
N SER A 80 3.78 -3.27 -1.82
CA SER A 80 2.84 -2.89 -0.76
C SER A 80 3.38 -3.22 0.61
N LEU A 81 2.84 -2.55 1.63
CA LEU A 81 3.10 -2.92 3.02
C LEU A 81 2.69 -4.39 3.28
N PRO A 82 3.31 -5.05 4.26
CA PRO A 82 2.85 -6.34 4.74
C PRO A 82 1.40 -6.26 5.19
N SER A 83 0.67 -7.37 5.10
CA SER A 83 -0.74 -7.45 5.52
C SER A 83 -0.96 -8.52 6.61
N ASN A 84 0.12 -8.93 7.28
CA ASN A 84 0.07 -9.91 8.35
C ASN A 84 -0.39 -9.25 9.67
N ASP A 85 -0.85 -10.05 10.62
CA ASP A 85 -1.45 -9.55 11.85
C ASP A 85 -0.43 -8.90 12.79
N ASP A 86 0.84 -9.33 12.73
CA ASP A 86 1.93 -8.69 13.48
C ASP A 86 2.14 -7.24 13.00
N PHE A 87 2.15 -7.04 11.68
CA PHE A 87 2.27 -5.72 11.07
C PHE A 87 1.05 -4.85 11.36
N LYS A 88 -0.16 -5.40 11.31
CA LYS A 88 -1.38 -4.68 11.74
C LYS A 88 -1.30 -4.27 13.20
N SER A 89 -0.83 -5.17 14.08
CA SER A 89 -0.65 -4.89 15.51
C SER A 89 0.39 -3.80 15.75
N LEU A 90 1.47 -3.79 14.96
CA LEU A 90 2.48 -2.74 14.97
C LEU A 90 1.92 -1.39 14.52
N LEU A 91 1.16 -1.36 13.41
CA LEU A 91 0.46 -0.16 12.96
C LEU A 91 -0.54 0.34 14.01
N ALA A 92 -1.24 -0.56 14.68
CA ALA A 92 -2.14 -0.20 15.78
C ALA A 92 -1.38 0.43 16.95
N SER A 93 -0.22 -0.13 17.33
CA SER A 93 0.62 0.40 18.41
C SER A 93 1.17 1.81 18.12
N LEU A 94 1.42 2.11 16.84
CA LEU A 94 1.90 3.41 16.40
C LEU A 94 0.78 4.36 15.94
N SER A 95 -0.49 3.93 16.01
CA SER A 95 -1.62 4.69 15.47
C SER A 95 -1.72 6.11 16.03
N THR A 96 -1.39 6.30 17.32
CA THR A 96 -1.37 7.61 17.98
C THR A 96 -0.32 8.54 17.38
N ARG A 97 0.82 8.00 16.93
CA ARG A 97 1.87 8.77 16.24
C ARG A 97 1.51 9.12 14.80
N PHE A 98 0.53 8.44 14.22
CA PHE A 98 0.04 8.68 12.86
C PHE A 98 -1.25 9.49 12.80
N ILE A 99 -1.69 10.05 13.92
CA ILE A 99 -2.84 10.96 13.95
C ILE A 99 -2.59 12.13 12.98
N ASN A 100 -3.57 12.40 12.13
CA ASN A 100 -3.54 13.45 11.08
C ASN A 100 -2.45 13.30 10.01
N ARG A 101 -1.76 12.15 9.97
CA ARG A 101 -0.77 11.84 8.94
C ARG A 101 -1.38 10.92 7.90
N TYR A 102 -0.85 10.93 6.69
CA TYR A 102 -1.13 9.99 5.62
C TYR A 102 0.04 9.00 5.52
N LEU A 103 -0.26 7.77 5.12
CA LEU A 103 0.72 6.69 4.98
C LEU A 103 0.74 6.18 3.54
N ILE A 104 1.94 6.04 2.99
CA ILE A 104 2.17 5.42 1.69
C ILE A 104 2.14 3.90 1.86
N THR A 105 1.02 3.28 1.43
CA THR A 105 0.80 1.84 1.66
C THR A 105 1.11 0.98 0.45
N LYS A 106 1.12 1.58 -0.75
CA LYS A 106 1.56 0.93 -1.99
C LYS A 106 2.35 1.89 -2.85
N VAL A 107 3.35 1.37 -3.54
CA VAL A 107 4.15 2.09 -4.54
C VAL A 107 4.27 1.21 -5.77
N ILE A 108 4.08 1.81 -6.94
CA ILE A 108 4.42 1.21 -8.22
C ILE A 108 5.71 1.86 -8.68
N GLN A 109 6.75 1.05 -8.84
CA GLN A 109 8.03 1.48 -9.41
C GLN A 109 8.04 1.14 -10.88
N CYS A 110 8.38 2.13 -11.71
CA CYS A 110 8.49 1.95 -13.14
C CYS A 110 9.90 2.29 -13.58
N PRO A 111 10.64 1.32 -14.14
CA PRO A 111 11.82 1.66 -14.91
C PRO A 111 11.35 2.52 -16.09
N LEU A 112 11.80 3.77 -16.17
CA LEU A 112 11.60 4.56 -17.37
C LEU A 112 12.41 3.92 -18.52
N ILE A 113 11.80 3.83 -19.70
CA ILE A 113 12.47 3.32 -20.90
C ILE A 113 13.67 4.25 -21.16
N PRO A 114 14.89 3.71 -21.39
CA PRO A 114 16.15 4.46 -21.35
C PRO A 114 16.40 5.43 -22.53
N CYS A 115 15.35 6.00 -23.12
CA CYS A 115 15.48 6.85 -24.32
C CYS A 115 15.94 8.29 -24.06
N GLY A 116 16.43 8.63 -22.85
CA GLY A 116 16.90 9.98 -22.55
C GLY A 116 18.05 10.03 -21.52
N PRO A 117 18.89 11.09 -21.56
CA PRO A 117 20.06 11.24 -20.69
C PRO A 117 19.71 11.38 -19.20
N ASP A 118 18.45 11.70 -18.87
CA ASP A 118 17.95 11.87 -17.51
C ASP A 118 16.94 10.77 -17.13
N SER A 119 17.40 9.52 -17.11
CA SER A 119 16.57 8.36 -16.71
C SER A 119 16.30 8.34 -15.20
N SER A 120 15.44 9.25 -14.72
CA SER A 120 14.88 9.17 -13.37
C SER A 120 13.88 8.00 -13.29
N THR A 121 13.77 7.33 -12.15
CA THR A 121 12.73 6.29 -11.94
C THR A 121 11.40 6.98 -11.65
N ALA A 122 10.33 6.66 -12.38
CA ALA A 122 9.00 7.18 -12.10
C ALA A 122 8.33 6.38 -10.99
N TYR A 123 7.80 7.08 -9.99
CA TYR A 123 7.07 6.49 -8.86
C TYR A 123 5.61 6.90 -8.90
N TRP A 124 4.75 5.92 -8.68
CA TRP A 124 3.33 6.12 -8.45
C TRP A 124 2.99 5.57 -7.08
N CYS A 125 2.15 6.26 -6.32
CA CYS A 125 1.86 5.85 -4.95
C CYS A 125 0.36 5.80 -4.68
N ASN A 126 -0.02 4.93 -3.76
CA ASN A 126 -1.34 4.92 -3.16
C ASN A 126 -1.20 5.35 -1.69
N ILE A 127 -1.91 6.42 -1.38
CA ILE A 127 -1.84 7.11 -0.10
C ILE A 127 -3.11 6.76 0.66
N ALA A 128 -2.96 6.23 1.88
CA ALA A 128 -4.06 5.90 2.76
C ALA A 128 -4.02 6.80 3.98
N LYS A 129 -5.18 7.31 4.38
CA LYS A 129 -5.32 7.98 5.67
C LYS A 129 -5.60 6.91 6.75
N PRO A 130 -4.81 6.86 7.84
CA PRO A 130 -5.00 5.93 8.94
C PRO A 130 -6.17 6.40 9.80
N PHE A 131 -7.39 6.08 9.41
CA PHE A 131 -8.59 6.43 10.18
C PHE A 131 -8.86 5.45 11.33
N VAL A 132 -7.82 5.03 12.06
CA VAL A 132 -7.83 3.94 13.04
C VAL A 132 -7.75 2.57 12.35
N TRP A 133 -6.58 1.95 12.40
CA TRP A 133 -6.39 0.54 12.03
C TRP A 133 -7.07 -0.32 13.10
N HIS A 134 -8.39 -0.42 13.05
CA HIS A 134 -9.14 -1.24 13.99
C HIS A 134 -8.63 -2.68 13.89
N ARG A 135 -8.30 -3.25 15.04
CA ARG A 135 -8.10 -4.69 15.19
C ARG A 135 -9.42 -5.32 14.75
N ILE A 136 -9.44 -5.97 13.59
CA ILE A 136 -10.57 -6.80 13.21
C ILE A 136 -10.52 -7.96 14.20
N GLU A 137 -11.31 -7.87 15.27
CA GLU A 137 -11.68 -9.05 16.04
C GLU A 137 -12.58 -9.86 15.10
N ASP A 138 -12.00 -10.89 14.48
CA ASP A 138 -12.75 -11.90 13.76
C ASP A 138 -13.80 -12.47 14.72
N THR A 139 -15.07 -12.25 14.39
CA THR A 139 -16.23 -12.73 15.12
C THR A 139 -16.30 -14.25 15.02
N GLY A 140 -15.48 -14.94 15.80
CA GLY A 140 -15.65 -16.34 16.12
C GLY A 140 -16.86 -16.49 17.05
N SER A 141 -18.05 -16.67 16.49
CA SER A 141 -19.18 -17.23 17.23
C SER A 141 -20.15 -17.94 16.28
N VAL A 142 -19.75 -19.15 15.86
CA VAL A 142 -20.72 -20.15 15.43
C VAL A 142 -21.37 -20.67 16.71
N VAL A 143 -22.51 -20.06 17.05
CA VAL A 143 -23.41 -20.57 18.10
C VAL A 143 -23.85 -21.97 17.71
N GLY A 144 -23.46 -22.95 18.54
CA GLY A 144 -23.96 -24.31 18.47
C GLY A 144 -25.47 -24.33 18.68
N GLY A 145 -26.21 -24.50 17.59
CA GLY A 145 -27.62 -24.88 17.64
C GLY A 145 -27.73 -26.36 17.98
N VAL A 146 -27.85 -26.68 19.26
CA VAL A 146 -28.38 -27.99 19.69
C VAL A 146 -29.89 -27.94 19.52
N GLU A 147 -30.37 -28.53 18.43
CA GLU A 147 -31.78 -28.80 18.18
C GLU A 147 -32.26 -29.90 19.15
N ARG A 148 -32.98 -29.52 20.21
CA ARG A 148 -33.77 -30.46 21.01
C ARG A 148 -35.14 -30.59 20.35
N ARG A 149 -35.42 -31.72 19.72
CA ARG A 149 -36.79 -32.17 19.45
C ARG A 149 -37.21 -33.11 20.57
N SER A 150 -38.13 -32.65 21.41
CA SER A 150 -39.02 -33.53 22.16
C SER A 150 -40.21 -33.86 21.25
N ALA A 151 -40.51 -35.14 21.09
CA ALA A 151 -41.82 -35.61 20.67
C ALA A 151 -42.31 -36.57 21.76
N GLY A 152 -43.51 -36.30 22.26
CA GLY A 152 -44.29 -37.24 23.05
C GLY A 152 -44.96 -38.29 22.17
#